data_AF-A0A2E5L4A5-F1
#
_entry.id   AF-A0A2E5L4A5-F1
#
_cell.length_a   1.000
_cell.length_b   1.000
_cell.length_c   1.000
_cell.angle_alpha   90.00
_cell.angle_beta   90.00
_cell.angle_gamma   90.00
#
_symmetry.space_group_name_H-M   'P 1'
#
loop_
_entity.id
_entity.type
_entity.pdbx_description
1 polymer ?
#
loop_
_entity_poly.entity_id
_entity_poly.type
_entity_poly.pdbx_seq_one_letter_code
_entity_poly.pdbx_strand_id
1 'polypeptide(L)' 'MTDKYQTGYDAYFIDQIFKRLHGHSISKEDTVGLSNMLKPIDELADTAAEGLNFDDEPADFERLMDFIRLKKIG' A
#
# COMPACT_ATOMS: atom_id res chain seq x y z
N MET A 1 -3.71 19.99 -10.70
CA MET A 1 -4.03 19.66 -9.30
C MET A 1 -4.39 18.19 -9.29
N THR A 2 -3.38 17.33 -9.21
CA THR A 2 -3.61 15.89 -9.04
C THR A 2 -4.06 15.71 -7.60
N ASP A 3 -5.32 15.34 -7.40
CA ASP A 3 -5.78 14.79 -6.13
C ASP A 3 -4.82 13.64 -5.81
N LYS A 4 -3.95 13.84 -4.82
CA LYS A 4 -3.24 12.75 -4.17
C LYS A 4 -4.36 11.86 -3.63
N TYR A 5 -4.63 10.76 -4.32
CA TYR A 5 -5.37 9.65 -3.72
C TYR A 5 -4.77 9.47 -2.33
N GLN A 6 -5.60 9.57 -1.31
CA GLN A 6 -5.20 9.28 0.05
C GLN A 6 -4.98 7.77 0.10
N THR A 7 -3.82 7.34 -0.42
CA THR A 7 -3.39 5.95 -0.51
C THR A 7 -2.85 5.59 0.85
N GLY A 8 -3.65 4.87 1.62
CA GLY A 8 -3.15 4.20 2.80
C GLY A 8 -4.24 3.48 3.58
N TYR A 9 -3.81 2.61 4.50
CA TYR A 9 -4.68 1.90 5.44
C TYR A 9 -5.26 2.85 6.50
N ASP A 10 -6.02 3.87 6.10
CA ASP A 10 -6.71 4.75 7.03
C ASP A 10 -8.00 4.12 7.60
N ALA A 11 -8.53 4.68 8.69
CA ALA A 11 -9.71 4.12 9.36
C ALA A 11 -10.95 4.05 8.45
N TYR A 12 -11.07 4.95 7.47
CA TYR A 12 -12.17 4.94 6.51
C TYR A 12 -12.03 3.76 5.54
N PHE A 13 -10.84 3.54 5.01
CA PHE A 13 -10.53 2.40 4.15
C PHE A 13 -10.81 1.07 4.85
N ILE A 14 -10.39 0.93 6.11
CA ILE A 14 -10.65 -0.28 6.91
C ILE A 14 -12.16 -0.50 7.10
N ASP A 15 -12.94 0.54 7.44
CA ASP A 15 -14.40 0.42 7.54
C ASP A 15 -15.06 -0.03 6.22
N GLN A 16 -14.62 0.52 5.08
CA GLN A 16 -15.16 0.13 3.77
C GLN A 16 -14.85 -1.33 3.41
N ILE A 17 -13.64 -1.81 3.71
CA ILE A 17 -13.25 -3.21 3.50
C ILE A 17 -14.14 -4.13 4.33
N PHE A 18 -14.34 -3.83 5.62
CA PHE A 18 -15.16 -4.66 6.50
C PHE A 18 -16.64 -4.67 6.06
N LYS A 19 -17.20 -3.52 5.69
CA LYS A 19 -18.55 -3.45 5.11
C LYS A 19 -18.69 -4.33 3.87
N ARG A 20 -17.68 -4.30 2.99
CA ARG A 20 -17.70 -5.05 1.73
C ARG A 20 -17.55 -6.56 1.94
N LEU A 21 -16.64 -6.99 2.82
CA LEU A 21 -16.33 -8.41 3.03
C LEU A 21 -17.30 -9.11 3.98
N HIS A 22 -17.80 -8.39 4.99
CA HIS A 22 -18.59 -8.96 6.08
C HIS A 22 -20.03 -8.44 6.17
N GLY A 23 -20.39 -7.43 5.36
CA GLY A 23 -21.74 -6.86 5.36
C GLY A 23 -22.07 -6.02 6.58
N HIS A 24 -21.08 -5.73 7.44
CA HIS A 24 -21.24 -4.88 8.62
C HIS A 24 -19.99 -4.03 8.87
N SER A 25 -20.15 -2.95 9.63
CA SER A 25 -19.04 -2.18 10.17
C SER A 25 -18.49 -2.80 11.44
N ILE A 26 -17.24 -2.47 11.76
CA ILE A 26 -16.65 -2.66 13.08
C ILE A 26 -16.64 -1.33 13.84
N SER A 27 -16.28 -1.35 15.13
CA SER A 27 -16.28 -0.12 15.94
C SER A 27 -15.25 0.89 15.42
N LYS A 28 -15.46 2.17 15.71
CA LYS A 28 -14.52 3.22 15.29
C LYS A 28 -13.14 2.98 15.92
N GLU A 29 -13.12 2.54 17.17
CA GLU A 29 -11.91 2.19 17.91
C GLU A 29 -11.13 1.07 17.20
N ASP A 30 -11.83 0.03 16.73
CA ASP A 30 -11.21 -1.06 15.99
C ASP A 30 -10.69 -0.61 14.62
N THR A 31 -11.45 0.21 13.88
CA THR A 31 -10.98 0.75 12.58
C THR A 31 -9.70 1.57 12.73
N VAL A 32 -9.61 2.38 13.80
CA VAL A 32 -8.42 3.19 14.12
C VAL A 32 -7.27 2.31 14.58
N GLY A 33 -7.54 1.30 15.41
CA GLY A 33 -6.54 0.35 15.87
C GLY A 33 -5.90 -0.41 14.70
N LEU A 34 -6.73 -0.98 13.82
CA LEU A 34 -6.26 -1.70 12.62
C LEU A 34 -5.53 -0.77 11.66
N SER A 35 -6.02 0.45 11.44
CA SER A 35 -5.32 1.47 10.64
C SER A 35 -3.92 1.73 11.18
N ASN A 36 -3.78 1.97 12.48
CA ASN A 36 -2.49 2.22 13.12
C ASN A 36 -1.55 1.01 13.06
N MET A 37 -2.08 -0.22 13.09
CA MET A 37 -1.27 -1.44 12.94
C MET A 37 -0.73 -1.60 11.53
N LEU A 38 -1.51 -1.22 10.51
CA LEU A 38 -1.16 -1.42 9.10
C LEU A 38 -0.37 -0.25 8.50
N LYS A 39 -0.51 0.96 9.07
CA LYS A 39 0.18 2.16 8.60
C LYS A 39 1.71 2.02 8.45
N PRO A 40 2.45 1.35 9.37
CA PRO A 40 3.88 1.13 9.18
C PRO A 40 4.23 0.28 7.95
N ILE A 41 3.30 -0.57 7.48
CA ILE A 41 3.50 -1.38 6.27
C ILE A 41 3.38 -0.52 5.03
N ASP A 42 2.43 0.42 4.98
CA ASP A 42 2.38 1.42 3.90
C ASP A 42 3.65 2.26 3.86
N GLU A 43 4.07 2.79 5.01
CA GLU A 43 5.28 3.62 5.09
C GLU A 43 6.52 2.84 4.61
N LEU A 44 6.61 1.54 4.90
CA LEU A 44 7.66 0.68 4.40
C LEU A 44 7.56 0.45 2.88
N ALA A 45 6.35 0.27 2.35
CA ALA A 45 6.12 0.09 0.93
C ALA A 45 6.47 1.37 0.15
N ASP A 46 6.04 2.53 0.63
CA ASP A 46 6.36 3.85 0.06
C ASP A 46 7.87 4.09 0.10
N THR A 47 8.53 3.85 1.24
CA THR A 47 9.99 3.98 1.37
C THR A 47 10.73 3.05 0.41
N ALA A 48 10.23 1.82 0.22
CA ALA A 48 10.81 0.88 -0.72
C ALA A 48 10.60 1.33 -2.18
N ALA A 49 9.43 1.87 -2.52
CA ALA A 49 9.14 2.41 -3.85
C ALA A 49 10.05 3.62 -4.17
N GLU A 50 10.17 4.56 -3.24
CA GLU A 50 11.10 5.70 -3.37
C GLU A 50 12.55 5.24 -3.50
N GLY A 51 12.99 4.28 -2.68
CA GLY A 51 14.34 3.71 -2.76
C GLY A 51 14.65 2.98 -4.07
N LEU A 52 13.61 2.52 -4.77
CA LEU A 52 13.70 1.89 -6.09
C LEU A 52 13.58 2.89 -7.25
N ASN A 53 13.38 4.20 -6.97
CA ASN A 53 12.97 5.21 -7.97
C ASN A 53 11.79 4.72 -8.82
N PHE A 54 10.83 4.04 -8.17
CA PHE A 54 9.62 3.58 -8.81
C PHE A 54 8.65 4.77 -8.84
N ASP A 55 8.55 5.44 -9.99
CA ASP A 55 7.70 6.61 -10.25
C ASP A 55 6.37 6.26 -10.96
N ASP A 56 5.99 4.98 -10.89
CA ASP A 56 4.80 4.39 -11.50
C ASP A 56 4.78 4.46 -13.05
N GLU A 57 5.94 4.67 -13.69
CA GLU A 57 6.04 4.51 -15.14
C GLU A 57 6.09 3.02 -15.52
N PRO A 58 5.49 2.60 -16.65
CA PRO A 58 5.56 1.20 -17.12
C PRO A 58 7.00 0.65 -17.21
N ALA A 59 7.98 1.54 -17.41
CA ALA A 59 9.39 1.20 -17.44
C ALA A 59 9.94 0.71 -16.10
N ASP A 60 9.38 1.14 -14.97
CA ASP A 60 9.82 0.73 -13.64
C ASP A 60 9.56 -0.73 -13.34
N PHE A 61 8.40 -1.20 -13.77
CA PHE A 61 8.05 -2.60 -13.67
C PHE A 61 9.05 -3.48 -14.42
N GLU A 62 9.40 -3.10 -15.65
CA GLU A 62 10.42 -3.81 -16.43
C GLU A 62 11.80 -3.76 -15.75
N ARG A 63 12.21 -2.60 -15.20
CA ARG A 63 13.47 -2.44 -14.45
C ARG A 63 13.55 -3.38 -13.24
N LEU A 64 12.47 -3.48 -12.46
CA LEU A 64 12.41 -4.37 -11.29
C LEU A 64 12.43 -5.84 -11.69
N MET A 65 11.68 -6.21 -12.72
CA MET A 65 11.64 -7.59 -13.21
C MET A 65 13.01 -8.04 -13.72
N ASP A 66 13.74 -7.15 -14.38
CA ASP A 66 15.10 -7.41 -14.83
C ASP A 66 16.09 -7.49 -13.67
N PHE A 67 15.97 -6.62 -12.65
CA PHE A 67 16.77 -6.73 -11.43
C PHE A 67 16.56 -8.08 -10.72
N ILE A 68 15.31 -8.54 -10.57
CA ILE A 68 14.99 -9.83 -9.94
C ILE A 68 15.53 -11.00 -10.76
N ARG A 69 15.45 -10.94 -12.10
CA ARG A 69 16.02 -11.97 -12.98
C ARG A 69 17.54 -12.05 -12.84
N LEU A 70 18.24 -10.91 -12.86
CA LEU A 70 19.70 -10.87 -12.72
C LEU A 70 20.16 -11.41 -11.36
N LYS A 71 19.42 -11.11 -10.29
CA LYS A 71 19.73 -11.62 -8.94
C LYS A 71 19.50 -13.13 -8.77
N LYS A 72 18.67 -13.76 -9.62
CA LYS A 72 18.42 -15.22 -9.60
C LYS A 72 19.46 -16.04 -10.37
N ILE A 73 20.28 -15.40 -11.20
CA ILE A 73 21.29 -16.04 -12.05
C ILE A 73 22.70 -15.90 -11.46
N GLY A 74 22.86 -15.09 -10.39
CA GLY A 74 24.08 -14.93 -9.61
C GLY A 74 24.14 -15.83 -8.38
#